data_AF-A0A519H228-F1
#
_entry.id   AF-A0A519H228-F1
#
_cell.length_a   1.000
_cell.length_b   1.000
_cell.length_c   1.000
_cell.angle_alpha   90.00
_cell.angle_beta   90.00
_cell.angle_gamma   90.00
#
_symmetry.space_group_name_H-M   'P 1'
#
loop_
_entity.id
_entity.type
_entity.pdbx_description
1 polymer ?
#
loop_
_entity_poly.entity_id
_entity_poly.type
_entity_poly.pdbx_seq_one_letter_code
_entity_poly.pdbx_strand_id
1 'polypeptide(L)' 'MATAAAPRPMSAEEKKVIFASSLGTVFEWYDFYLYGSLAAIIARQFFSGLDAGAAFIFALLA' A
#
# COMPACT_ATOMS: atom_id res chain seq x y z
N MET A 1 -23.13 6.73 37.09
CA MET A 1 -23.46 7.19 35.73
C MET A 1 -22.23 7.91 35.19
N ALA A 2 -21.52 7.35 34.20
CA ALA A 2 -20.36 8.01 33.62
C ALA A 2 -20.84 9.08 32.62
N THR A 3 -20.44 10.33 32.85
CA THR A 3 -20.74 11.46 31.98
C THR A 3 -19.95 11.30 30.68
N ALA A 4 -20.63 11.14 29.55
CA ALA A 4 -19.98 11.14 28.24
C ALA A 4 -19.40 12.54 27.97
N ALA A 5 -18.10 12.62 27.69
CA ALA A 5 -17.44 13.87 27.33
C ALA A 5 -18.00 14.38 25.99
N ALA A 6 -18.36 15.66 25.92
CA ALA A 6 -18.82 16.29 24.69
C ALA A 6 -17.71 16.24 23.62
N PRO A 7 -18.06 16.04 22.32
CA PRO A 7 -17.08 15.97 21.25
C PRO A 7 -16.31 17.29 21.15
N ARG A 8 -14.97 17.21 21.26
CA ARG A 8 -14.08 18.36 21.08
C ARG A 8 -13.75 18.53 19.60
N PRO A 9 -13.70 19.77 19.08
CA PRO A 9 -13.20 20.00 17.73
C PRO A 9 -11.75 19.51 17.57
N MET A 10 -11.45 18.89 16.43
CA MET A 10 -10.10 18.44 16.09
C MET A 10 -9.13 19.61 16.00
N SER A 11 -7.97 19.46 16.63
CA SER A 11 -6.85 20.38 16.52
C SER A 11 -6.25 20.38 15.11
N ALA A 12 -5.50 21.42 14.77
CA ALA A 12 -4.81 21.50 13.49
C ALA A 12 -3.77 20.38 13.33
N GLU A 13 -3.11 19.97 14.40
CA GLU A 13 -2.11 18.91 14.39
C GLU A 13 -2.76 17.53 14.17
N GLU A 14 -3.89 17.23 14.81
CA GLU A 14 -4.64 16.00 14.55
C GLU A 14 -5.07 15.90 13.07
N LYS A 15 -5.54 17.01 12.48
CA LYS A 15 -5.89 17.04 11.05
C LYS A 15 -4.68 16.78 10.15
N LYS A 16 -3.51 17.34 10.48
CA LYS A 16 -2.27 17.10 9.75
C LYS A 16 -1.84 15.63 9.84
N VAL A 17 -1.88 15.04 11.02
CA VAL A 17 -1.51 13.63 11.23
C VAL A 17 -2.46 12.71 10.46
N ILE A 18 -3.77 12.94 10.52
CA ILE A 18 -4.75 12.16 9.76
C ILE A 18 -4.49 12.27 8.25
N PHE A 19 -4.22 13.48 7.76
CA PHE A 19 -3.95 13.70 6.34
C PHE A 19 -2.64 13.02 5.90
N ALA A 20 -1.57 13.18 6.67
CA ALA A 20 -0.29 12.54 6.40
C ALA A 20 -0.40 11.01 6.43
N SER A 21 -1.12 10.44 7.40
CA SER A 21 -1.36 9.00 7.49
C SER A 21 -2.20 8.50 6.32
N SER A 22 -3.24 9.22 5.93
CA SER A 22 -4.10 8.85 4.79
C SER A 22 -3.33 8.87 3.48
N LEU A 23 -2.49 9.89 3.27
CA LEU A 23 -1.59 9.96 2.12
C LEU A 23 -0.60 8.80 2.11
N GLY A 24 0.02 8.49 3.25
CA GLY A 24 0.91 7.33 3.39
C GLY A 24 0.24 6.03 2.95
N THR A 25 -0.98 5.78 3.43
CA THR A 25 -1.77 4.62 3.00
C THR A 25 -2.01 4.61 1.49
N VAL A 26 -2.39 5.74 0.89
CA VAL A 26 -2.61 5.79 -0.58
C VAL A 26 -1.33 5.50 -1.35
N PHE A 27 -0.17 6.00 -0.89
CA PHE A 27 1.10 5.73 -1.54
C PHE A 27 1.48 4.25 -1.47
N GLU A 28 1.28 3.60 -0.33
CA GLU A 28 1.49 2.14 -0.20
C GLU A 28 0.62 1.38 -1.21
N TRP A 29 -0.68 1.67 -1.27
CA TRP A 29 -1.59 1.04 -2.23
C TRP A 29 -1.22 1.30 -3.68
N TYR A 30 -0.74 2.50 -3.99
CA TYR A 30 -0.28 2.85 -5.33
C TYR A 30 0.92 2.01 -5.75
N ASP A 31 1.93 1.90 -4.88
CA ASP A 31 3.13 1.12 -5.16
C ASP A 31 2.82 -0.38 -5.28
N PHE A 32 2.02 -0.94 -4.35
CA PHE A 32 1.58 -2.33 -4.44
C PHE A 32 0.79 -2.64 -5.72
N TYR A 33 -0.12 -1.74 -6.12
CA TYR A 33 -0.86 -1.90 -7.35
C TYR A 33 0.05 -1.87 -8.58
N LEU A 34 0.94 -0.87 -8.63
CA LEU A 34 1.88 -0.70 -9.74
C LEU A 34 2.80 -1.92 -9.85
N TYR A 35 3.42 -2.34 -8.75
CA TYR A 35 4.27 -3.53 -8.70
C TYR A 35 3.53 -4.80 -9.11
N GLY A 36 2.35 -5.05 -8.54
CA GLY A 36 1.53 -6.21 -8.90
C GLY A 36 1.11 -6.22 -10.38
N SER A 37 0.75 -5.06 -10.93
CA SER A 37 0.39 -4.93 -12.35
C SER A 37 1.57 -5.18 -13.29
N LEU A 38 2.77 -4.79 -12.86
CA LEU A 38 4.01 -4.96 -13.61
C LEU A 38 4.69 -6.31 -13.35
N ALA A 39 4.23 -7.10 -12.38
CA ALA A 39 4.85 -8.37 -12.00
C ALA A 39 4.99 -9.35 -13.19
N ALA A 40 4.03 -9.37 -14.13
CA ALA A 40 4.14 -10.20 -15.34
C ALA A 40 5.28 -9.74 -16.28
N ILE A 41 5.55 -8.44 -16.33
CA ILE A 41 6.64 -7.87 -17.13
C ILE A 41 7.97 -8.14 -16.43
N ILE A 42 8.04 -7.93 -15.11
CA ILE A 42 9.22 -8.23 -14.29
C ILE A 42 9.57 -9.72 -14.39
N ALA A 43 8.58 -10.61 -14.28
CA ALA A 43 8.73 -12.06 -14.45
C ALA A 43 9.36 -12.42 -15.80
N ARG A 44 8.88 -11.83 -16.91
CA ARG A 44 9.43 -12.08 -18.24
C ARG A 44 10.85 -11.54 -18.42
N GLN A 45 11.18 -10.43 -17.79
CA GLN A 45 12.47 -9.77 -17.99
C GLN A 45 13.59 -10.36 -17.12
N PHE A 46 13.26 -10.79 -15.89
CA PHE A 46 14.25 -11.24 -14.91
C PHE A 46 14.22 -12.75 -14.66
N PHE A 47 13.11 -13.43 -14.97
CA PHE A 47 12.90 -14.85 -14.68
C PHE A 47 12.55 -15.68 -15.94
N SER A 48 13.02 -15.26 -17.12
CA SER A 48 12.70 -15.89 -18.41
C SER A 48 13.16 -17.35 -18.57
N GLY A 49 14.01 -17.86 -17.68
CA GLY A 49 14.47 -19.26 -17.65
C GLY A 49 13.61 -20.19 -16.80
N LEU A 50 12.60 -19.67 -16.11
CA LEU A 50 11.65 -20.45 -15.32
C LEU A 50 10.35 -20.67 -16.09
N ASP A 51 9.56 -21.66 -15.65
CA ASP A 51 8.17 -21.77 -16.08
C ASP A 51 7.39 -20.49 -15.75
N ALA A 52 6.47 -20.10 -16.63
CA ALA A 52 5.78 -18.82 -16.56
C ALA A 52 5.04 -18.59 -15.23
N GLY A 53 4.45 -19.65 -14.65
CA GLY A 53 3.78 -19.57 -13.35
C GLY A 53 4.78 -19.31 -12.21
N ALA A 54 5.91 -20.02 -12.22
CA ALA A 54 6.95 -19.86 -11.21
C ALA A 54 7.63 -18.48 -11.29
N ALA A 55 7.92 -18.01 -12.50
CA ALA A 55 8.49 -16.68 -12.75
C ALA A 55 7.61 -15.56 -12.18
N PHE A 56 6.28 -15.66 -12.38
CA PHE A 56 5.32 -14.70 -11.85
C PHE A 56 5.24 -14.72 -10.32
N ILE A 57 5.24 -15.91 -9.71
CA ILE A 57 5.25 -16.05 -8.24
C ILE A 57 6.52 -15.42 -7.65
N PHE A 58 7.69 -15.66 -8.24
CA PHE A 58 8.93 -15.04 -7.77
C PHE A 58 8.94 -13.52 -7.91
N ALA A 59 8.39 -12.98 -9.00
CA ALA A 59 8.26 -11.54 -9.19
C ALA A 59 7.32 -10.87 -8.19
N LEU A 60 6.39 -11.60 -7.57
CA LEU A 60 5.50 -11.08 -6.52
C LEU A 60 6.06 -11.24 -5.09
N LEU A 61 7.09 -12.08 -4.91
CA LEU A 61 7.76 -12.34 -3.62
C LEU A 61 8.97 -11.45 -3.37
N ALA A 62 9.50 -10.81 -4.42
CA ALA A 62 10.57 -9.83 -4.34
C ALA A 62 10.02 -8.48 -3.86
#